data_AF-A0A6J6K831-F1
#
_entry.id   AF-A0A6J6K831-F1
#
_cell.length_a   1.000
_cell.length_b   1.000
_cell.length_c   1.000
_cell.angle_alpha   90.00
_cell.angle_beta   90.00
_cell.angle_gamma   90.00
#
_symmetry.space_group_name_H-M   'P 1'
#
loop_
_entity.id
_entity.type
_entity.pdbx_description
1 polymer ?
#
loop_
_entity_poly.entity_id
_entity_poly.type
_entity_poly.pdbx_seq_one_letter_code
_entity_poly.pdbx_strand_id
1 'polypeptide(L)'
;MQVAQEMHKKDPLEAHLRDELGQHPHTKARPVQAAIASAISFTAGGLIPFAGAFAPTVGAKFWSIVFFTLGGLIITGVVSARLAGSRILTPTVRVMLGGSLGMLITAGIGKIANISGL
;
A
#
# COMPACT_ATOMS: atom_id res chain seq x y z
N MET A 1 40.96 -4.32 -12.36
CA MET A 1 40.17 -4.85 -13.49
C MET A 1 40.03 -6.37 -13.49
N GLN A 2 41.08 -7.14 -13.19
CA GLN A 2 41.03 -8.61 -13.20
C GLN A 2 39.94 -9.22 -12.30
N VAL A 3 39.74 -8.68 -11.10
CA VAL A 3 38.71 -9.16 -10.14
C VAL A 3 37.28 -8.98 -10.67
N ALA A 4 36.98 -7.83 -11.29
CA ALA A 4 35.66 -7.56 -11.85
C ALA A 4 35.35 -8.46 -13.06
N GLN A 5 36.35 -8.73 -13.91
CA GLN A 5 36.20 -9.63 -15.06
C GLN A 5 35.98 -11.09 -14.64
N GLU A 6 36.71 -11.57 -13.63
CA GLU A 6 36.54 -12.94 -13.13
C GLU A 6 35.23 -13.14 -12.36
N MET A 7 34.75 -12.14 -11.60
CA MET A 7 33.41 -12.20 -10.98
C MET A 7 32.29 -12.14 -12.03
N HIS A 8 32.42 -11.29 -13.06
CA HIS A 8 31.45 -11.19 -14.14
C HIS A 8 31.37 -12.46 -15.00
N LYS A 9 32.50 -13.15 -15.24
CA LYS A 9 32.52 -14.46 -15.94
C LYS A 9 31.78 -15.55 -15.16
N LYS A 10 31.77 -15.47 -13.83
CA LYS A 10 31.16 -16.48 -12.96
C LYS A 10 29.66 -16.27 -12.79
N ASP A 11 29.26 -15.03 -12.49
CA ASP A 11 27.86 -14.62 -12.44
C ASP A 11 27.72 -13.11 -12.77
N PRO A 12 27.32 -12.79 -14.00
CA PRO A 12 27.14 -11.41 -14.44
C PRO A 12 26.13 -10.63 -13.60
N LEU A 13 25.03 -11.29 -13.20
CA LEU A 13 23.89 -10.67 -12.55
C LEU A 13 24.20 -10.41 -11.08
N GLU A 14 24.79 -11.38 -10.39
CA GLU A 14 25.20 -11.20 -8.99
C GLU A 14 26.27 -10.12 -8.85
N ALA A 15 27.21 -10.01 -9.80
CA ALA A 15 28.21 -8.95 -9.81
C ALA A 15 27.56 -7.55 -9.95
N HIS A 16 26.63 -7.37 -10.89
CA HIS A 16 25.93 -6.09 -11.06
C HIS A 16 24.99 -5.79 -9.88
N LEU A 17 24.22 -6.76 -9.37
CA LEU A 17 23.35 -6.57 -8.21
C LEU A 17 24.14 -6.21 -6.95
N ARG A 18 25.35 -6.75 -6.78
CA ARG A 18 26.21 -6.41 -5.65
C ARG A 18 26.83 -5.02 -5.80
N ASP A 19 27.35 -4.71 -6.99
CA ASP A 19 28.12 -3.49 -7.20
C ASP A 19 27.22 -2.25 -7.45
N GLU A 20 26.04 -2.41 -8.06
CA GLU A 20 25.10 -1.30 -8.32
C GLU A 20 24.04 -1.14 -7.22
N LEU A 21 23.51 -2.25 -6.69
CA LEU A 21 22.42 -2.25 -5.70
C LEU A 21 22.89 -2.56 -4.28
N GLY A 22 24.18 -2.82 -4.07
CA GLY A 22 24.73 -3.15 -2.74
C GLY A 22 24.20 -4.48 -2.17
N GLN A 23 23.73 -5.39 -3.03
CA GLN A 23 23.16 -6.66 -2.59
C GLN A 23 24.26 -7.65 -2.18
N HIS A 24 24.41 -7.84 -0.87
CA HIS A 24 25.22 -8.88 -0.27
C HIS A 24 24.34 -10.12 0.02
N PRO A 25 24.93 -11.30 0.29
CA PRO A 25 24.17 -12.52 0.57
C PRO A 25 23.09 -12.36 1.66
N HIS A 26 23.34 -11.49 2.65
CA HIS A 26 22.41 -11.17 3.73
C HIS A 26 21.37 -10.08 3.40
N THR A 27 21.56 -9.35 2.31
CA THR A 27 20.64 -8.29 1.83
C THR A 27 20.00 -8.64 0.48
N LYS A 28 20.07 -9.90 0.05
CA LYS A 28 19.43 -10.37 -1.18
C LYS A 28 17.93 -10.07 -1.15
N ALA A 29 17.44 -9.46 -2.23
CA ALA A 29 16.03 -9.19 -2.39
C ALA A 29 15.23 -10.50 -2.39
N ARG A 30 14.09 -10.53 -1.69
CA ARG A 30 13.16 -11.67 -1.64
C ARG A 30 11.87 -11.32 -2.40
N PRO A 31 11.88 -11.34 -3.74
CA PRO A 31 10.79 -10.80 -4.56
C PRO A 31 9.46 -11.52 -4.34
N VAL A 32 9.47 -12.85 -4.29
CA VAL A 32 8.24 -13.65 -4.06
C VAL A 32 7.65 -13.36 -2.68
N GLN A 33 8.49 -13.23 -1.65
CA GLN A 33 8.03 -12.89 -0.31
C GLN A 33 7.41 -11.50 -0.27
N ALA A 34 8.07 -10.51 -0.89
CA ALA A 34 7.55 -9.15 -1.00
C ALA A 34 6.22 -9.09 -1.76
N ALA A 35 6.09 -9.84 -2.85
CA ALA A 35 4.86 -9.93 -3.63
C ALA A 35 3.71 -10.52 -2.82
N ILE A 36 3.93 -11.66 -2.13
CA ILE A 36 2.91 -12.29 -1.29
C ILE A 36 2.50 -11.37 -0.12
N ALA A 37 3.49 -10.77 0.57
CA ALA A 37 3.21 -9.83 1.64
C ALA A 37 2.40 -8.62 1.15
N SER A 38 2.68 -8.12 -0.06
CA SER A 38 1.95 -7.01 -0.68
C SER A 38 0.52 -7.41 -1.03
N ALA A 39 0.33 -8.57 -1.65
CA ALA A 39 -0.99 -9.09 -2.01
C ALA A 39 -1.89 -9.25 -0.77
N ILE A 40 -1.36 -9.85 0.30
CA ILE A 40 -2.08 -10.02 1.57
C ILE A 40 -2.41 -8.65 2.18
N SER A 41 -1.42 -7.74 2.28
CA SER A 41 -1.63 -6.42 2.89
C SER A 41 -2.66 -5.59 2.13
N PHE A 42 -2.60 -5.60 0.79
CA PHE A 42 -3.55 -4.89 -0.07
C PHE A 42 -4.96 -5.48 0.07
N THR A 43 -5.08 -6.81 0.05
CA THR A 43 -6.38 -7.49 0.19
C THR A 43 -6.99 -7.22 1.56
N ALA A 44 -6.21 -7.37 2.64
CA ALA A 44 -6.66 -7.10 3.99
C ALA A 44 -7.12 -5.64 4.17
N GLY A 45 -6.36 -4.67 3.65
CA GLY A 45 -6.76 -3.27 3.66
C GLY A 45 -8.01 -2.99 2.83
N GLY A 46 -8.12 -3.61 1.65
CA GLY A 46 -9.26 -3.49 0.75
C GLY A 46 -10.57 -4.08 1.28
N LEU A 47 -10.52 -4.95 2.30
CA LEU A 47 -11.69 -5.51 2.95
C LEU A 47 -12.32 -4.57 4.00
N ILE A 48 -11.60 -3.55 4.48
CA ILE A 48 -12.11 -2.63 5.51
C ILE A 48 -13.41 -1.92 5.08
N PRO A 49 -13.53 -1.35 3.86
CA PRO A 49 -14.76 -0.70 3.41
C PRO A 49 -15.96 -1.65 3.31
N PHE A 50 -15.72 -2.94 3.07
CA PHE A 50 -16.78 -3.95 3.01
C PHE A 50 -17.44 -4.17 4.37
N ALA A 51 -16.69 -4.04 5.47
CA ALA A 51 -17.27 -4.06 6.81
C ALA A 51 -18.32 -2.95 6.98
N GLY A 52 -18.04 -1.76 6.43
CA GLY A 52 -19.01 -0.66 6.39
C GLY A 52 -20.22 -0.94 5.49
N ALA A 53 -20.02 -1.65 4.38
CA ALA A 53 -21.11 -2.02 3.46
C ALA A 53 -22.09 -3.05 4.05
N PHE A 54 -21.58 -3.98 4.87
CA PHE A 54 -22.39 -5.00 5.56
C PHE A 54 -22.90 -4.54 6.93
N ALA A 55 -22.50 -3.36 7.40
CA ALA A 55 -23.03 -2.80 8.64
C ALA A 55 -24.56 -2.58 8.51
N PRO A 56 -25.35 -2.89 9.56
CA PRO A 56 -26.80 -2.73 9.55
C PRO A 56 -27.18 -1.25 9.70
N THR A 57 -26.91 -0.44 8.67
CA THR A 57 -27.27 0.98 8.61
C THR A 57 -28.38 1.19 7.59
N VAL A 58 -29.59 1.50 8.06
CA VAL A 58 -30.75 1.81 7.22
C VAL A 58 -30.57 3.21 6.62
N GLY A 59 -30.56 3.33 5.29
CA GLY A 59 -30.49 4.62 4.58
C GLY A 59 -29.12 5.31 4.52
N ALA A 60 -28.10 4.82 5.25
CA ALA A 60 -26.79 5.49 5.38
C ALA A 60 -25.59 4.63 4.99
N LYS A 61 -25.76 3.61 4.13
CA LYS A 61 -24.67 2.70 3.72
C LYS A 61 -23.46 3.42 3.14
N PHE A 62 -23.67 4.47 2.35
CA PHE A 62 -22.59 5.31 1.82
C PHE A 62 -21.73 5.90 2.94
N TRP A 63 -22.37 6.56 3.91
CA TRP A 63 -21.69 7.15 5.06
C TRP A 63 -20.97 6.10 5.90
N SER A 64 -21.59 4.93 6.11
CA SER A 64 -20.95 3.80 6.79
C SER A 64 -19.63 3.41 6.12
N ILE A 65 -19.63 3.19 4.80
CA ILE A 65 -18.42 2.84 4.03
C ILE A 65 -17.33 3.92 4.18
N VAL A 66 -17.71 5.20 4.09
CA VAL A 66 -16.78 6.32 4.26
C VAL A 66 -16.15 6.30 5.65
N PHE A 67 -16.94 6.16 6.72
CA PHE A 67 -16.44 6.14 8.10
C PHE A 67 -15.47 4.97 8.35
N PHE A 68 -15.84 3.76 7.93
CA PHE A 68 -14.97 2.59 8.08
C PHE A 68 -13.65 2.75 7.31
N THR A 69 -13.72 3.29 6.09
CA THR A 69 -12.51 3.49 5.28
C THR A 69 -11.60 4.57 5.86
N LEU A 70 -12.15 5.69 6.33
CA LEU A 70 -11.37 6.73 7.01
C LEU A 70 -10.71 6.19 8.29
N GLY A 71 -11.44 5.40 9.08
CA GLY A 71 -10.88 4.70 10.24
C GLY A 71 -9.71 3.78 9.85
N GLY A 72 -9.87 3.00 8.78
CA GLY A 72 -8.80 2.16 8.22
C GLY A 72 -7.57 2.95 7.76
N LEU A 73 -7.76 4.09 7.09
CA LEU A 73 -6.67 4.98 6.65
C LEU A 73 -5.92 5.59 7.83
N ILE A 74 -6.63 5.97 8.90
CA ILE A 74 -5.99 6.46 10.14
C ILE A 74 -5.12 5.36 10.76
N ILE A 75 -5.68 4.16 10.94
CA ILE A 75 -4.96 3.03 11.56
C ILE A 75 -3.72 2.69 10.74
N THR A 76 -3.86 2.52 9.43
CA THR A 76 -2.73 2.20 8.54
C THR A 76 -1.69 3.32 8.47
N GLY A 77 -2.12 4.59 8.46
CA GLY A 77 -1.23 5.75 8.54
C GLY A 77 -0.41 5.76 9.83
N VAL A 78 -1.04 5.52 10.98
CA VAL A 78 -0.36 5.47 12.27
C VAL A 78 0.61 4.29 12.36
N VAL A 79 0.17 3.10 11.95
CA VAL A 79 0.99 1.88 11.98
C VAL A 79 2.21 2.03 11.06
N SER A 80 2.01 2.50 9.83
CA SER A 80 3.12 2.72 8.88
C SER A 80 4.11 3.77 9.37
N ALA A 81 3.64 4.86 9.98
CA ALA A 81 4.51 5.89 10.54
C ALA A 81 5.38 5.36 11.70
N ARG A 82 4.80 4.51 12.57
CA ARG A 82 5.51 3.85 13.67
C ARG A 82 6.56 2.87 13.16
N LEU A 83 6.22 2.04 12.18
CA LEU A 83 7.15 1.09 11.57
C LEU A 83 8.31 1.81 10.85
N ALA A 84 8.06 2.99 10.28
CA ALA A 84 9.06 3.81 9.62
C ALA A 84 9.90 4.68 10.59
N GLY A 85 9.64 4.66 11.91
CA GLY A 85 10.36 5.48 12.89
C GLY A 85 10.15 7.00 12.70
N SER A 86 9.04 7.40 12.08
CA SER A 86 8.77 8.80 11.68
C SER A 86 7.72 9.47 12.58
N ARG A 87 7.59 10.79 12.50
CA ARG A 87 6.52 11.53 13.20
C ARG A 87 5.15 11.10 12.67
N ILE A 88 4.28 10.60 13.54
CA ILE A 88 3.00 9.96 13.18
C ILE A 88 2.10 10.82 12.29
N LEU A 89 2.06 12.13 12.54
CA LEU A 89 1.10 13.02 11.88
C LEU A 89 1.35 13.13 10.36
N THR A 90 2.59 13.34 9.92
CA THR A 90 2.87 13.64 8.50
C THR A 90 2.49 12.49 7.56
N PRO A 91 2.89 11.22 7.81
CA PRO A 91 2.48 10.11 6.97
C PRO A 91 0.97 9.83 7.07
N THR A 92 0.39 9.94 8.26
CA THR A 92 -1.04 9.69 8.47
C THR A 92 -1.90 10.68 7.68
N VAL A 93 -1.60 11.98 7.79
CA VAL A 93 -2.31 13.04 7.03
C VAL A 93 -2.15 12.83 5.53
N ARG A 94 -0.95 12.49 5.05
CA ARG A 94 -0.71 12.20 3.63
C ARG A 94 -1.58 11.05 3.12
N VAL A 95 -1.65 9.95 3.88
CA VAL A 95 -2.46 8.77 3.53
C VAL A 95 -3.95 9.11 3.56
N MET A 96 -4.40 9.85 4.56
CA MET A 96 -5.79 10.31 4.65
C MET A 96 -6.17 11.19 3.45
N LEU A 97 -5.36 12.20 3.13
CA LEU A 97 -5.63 13.11 2.02
C LEU A 97 -5.69 12.37 0.67
N GLY A 98 -4.71 11.50 0.40
CA GLY A 98 -4.70 10.71 -0.82
C GLY A 98 -5.89 9.75 -0.91
N GLY A 99 -6.21 9.06 0.19
CA GLY A 99 -7.36 8.16 0.26
C GLY A 99 -8.70 8.87 0.10
N SER A 100 -8.92 9.97 0.83
CA SER A 100 -10.15 10.77 0.74
C SER A 100 -10.33 11.37 -0.65
N LEU A 101 -9.25 11.87 -1.28
CA LEU A 101 -9.32 12.39 -2.65
C LEU A 101 -9.70 11.28 -3.64
N GLY A 102 -9.11 10.09 -3.51
CA GLY A 102 -9.48 8.93 -4.33
C GLY A 102 -10.95 8.56 -4.18
N MET A 103 -11.48 8.53 -2.94
CA MET A 103 -12.89 8.27 -2.67
C MET A 103 -13.82 9.34 -3.25
N LEU A 104 -13.44 10.61 -3.19
CA LEU A 104 -14.20 11.71 -3.80
C LEU A 104 -14.28 11.56 -5.32
N ILE A 105 -13.16 11.22 -5.96
CA ILE A 105 -13.11 11.01 -7.42
C ILE A 105 -14.00 9.83 -7.82
N THR A 106 -13.90 8.69 -7.13
CA THR A 106 -14.70 7.50 -7.46
C THR A 106 -16.19 7.72 -7.21
N ALA A 107 -16.56 8.41 -6.12
CA ALA A 107 -17.94 8.82 -5.87
C ALA A 107 -18.46 9.79 -6.95
N GLY A 108 -17.64 10.75 -7.37
CA GLY A 108 -17.96 11.69 -8.45
C GLY A 108 -18.21 11.00 -9.79
N ILE A 109 -17.35 10.03 -10.16
CA ILE A 109 -17.53 9.21 -11.36
C ILE A 109 -18.83 8.39 -11.26
N GLY A 110 -19.09 7.76 -10.10
CA GLY A 110 -20.32 7.01 -9.87
C GLY A 110 -21.59 7.86 -10.09
N LYS A 111 -21.54 9.12 -9.64
CA LYS A 111 -22.63 10.09 -9.81
C LYS A 111 -22.83 10.48 -11.28
N ILE A 112 -21.75 10.80 -11.99
CA ILE A 112 -21.81 11.16 -13.41
C ILE A 112 -22.35 10.00 -14.25
N ALA A 113 -21.95 8.77 -13.92
CA ALA A 113 -22.40 7.58 -14.61
C ALA A 113 -23.82 7.13 -14.21
N ASN A 114 -24.47 7.79 -13.24
CA ASN A 114 -25.77 7.37 -12.65
C ASN A 114 -25.75 5.94 -12.08
N ILE A 115 -24.59 5.46 -11.63
CA ILE A 115 -24.41 4.11 -11.06
C ILE A 115 -24.33 4.17 -9.54
N SER A 116 -24.03 5.34 -8.97
CA SER A 116 -24.10 5.55 -7.52
C SER A 116 -25.56 5.65 -7.08
N GLY A 117 -25.97 4.85 -6.10
CA GLY A 117 -27.26 5.01 -5.39
C GLY A 117 -27.31 6.23 -4.46
N LEU A 118 -26.67 7.32 -4.88
CA LEU A 118 -26.66 8.67 -4.29
C LEU A 118 -27.56 9.56 -5.14
#